data_AF-A0A1L3Q1T7-F1
#
_entry.id   AF-A0A1L3Q1T7-F1
#
_cell.length_a   1.000
_cell.length_b   1.000
_cell.length_c   1.000
_cell.angle_alpha   90.00
_cell.angle_beta   90.00
_cell.angle_gamma   90.00
#
_symmetry.space_group_name_H-M   'P 1'
#
loop_
_entity.id
_entity.type
_entity.pdbx_description
1 polymer ?
#
loop_
_entity_poly.entity_id
_entity_poly.type
_entity_poly.pdbx_seq_one_letter_code
_entity_poly.pdbx_strand_id
1 'polypeptide(L)'
;MSIVTDAKNGTITEEMKKVAEIEGVEPEFVRRGIAAGRIVIPVTPYRDIRVCGIGEGLTTKVNASIGASSDIVEEELEVEKAKAAQAAGADTLMELGTGGDFLGIRKKVCDAIDLSVGSVPLYQAFISAAKRDGSIVHMTEDDLWNATEEQAKLGTNFMAIHTGVNNIVLDRLKAHGRYGGLCSRGGAFMSSWMLHNEKENPLYADFDYLCEILKEHEVTLSTGNGMRAGAIHDATDRAQIQELIINSECAQRAHDEYDLQVIVEGPGHVPLDEVDMNVKLMKSMSDHKPFYMLGPLITDVAPGRDHIVTAIGASQSAAAGCDFLCYVTPAEHLALPNKEDVIEGVKTSKIAAHVGDMVKLNKRDQDLAMARARRELDWEKMYNLALDPELARDVRNSRAPEDTDACTMCGNFCALKIVNQNYDLAK
;
A
#
# COMPACT_ATOMS: atom_id res chain seq x y z
N MET A 1 -9.39 24.59 -4.84
CA MET A 1 -7.98 24.54 -5.31
C MET A 1 -7.36 23.33 -4.63
N SER A 2 -6.64 22.49 -5.37
CA SER A 2 -6.01 21.27 -4.83
C SER A 2 -4.50 21.45 -4.69
N ILE A 3 -3.87 20.59 -3.90
CA ILE A 3 -2.41 20.55 -3.73
C ILE A 3 -1.60 20.47 -5.05
N VAL A 4 -2.10 19.81 -6.10
CA VAL A 4 -1.43 19.75 -7.42
C VAL A 4 -1.46 21.10 -8.13
N THR A 5 -2.61 21.76 -8.16
CA THR A 5 -2.76 23.11 -8.71
C THR A 5 -1.82 24.10 -8.00
N ASP A 6 -1.74 24.02 -6.67
CA ASP A 6 -0.80 24.85 -5.89
C ASP A 6 0.66 24.54 -6.28
N ALA A 7 1.02 23.26 -6.39
CA ALA A 7 2.35 22.85 -6.81
C ALA A 7 2.69 23.38 -8.21
N LYS A 8 1.81 23.22 -9.20
CA LYS A 8 2.01 23.70 -10.58
C LYS A 8 2.15 25.23 -10.65
N ASN A 9 1.48 25.97 -9.75
CA ASN A 9 1.60 27.42 -9.62
C ASN A 9 2.85 27.90 -8.87
N GLY A 10 3.69 26.98 -8.37
CA GLY A 10 4.91 27.32 -7.62
C GLY A 10 4.67 27.59 -6.13
N THR A 11 3.48 27.29 -5.61
CA THR A 11 3.16 27.42 -4.18
C THR A 11 3.67 26.20 -3.41
N ILE A 12 4.36 26.43 -2.29
CA ILE A 12 4.76 25.40 -1.34
C ILE A 12 3.78 25.41 -0.17
N THR A 13 2.92 24.39 -0.08
CA THR A 13 1.92 24.27 0.99
C THR A 13 2.55 23.77 2.30
N GLU A 14 1.80 23.81 3.41
CA GLU A 14 2.29 23.30 4.70
C GLU A 14 2.47 21.78 4.70
N GLU A 15 1.63 21.05 3.96
CA GLU A 15 1.75 19.61 3.77
C GLU A 15 3.06 19.25 3.07
N MET A 16 3.45 20.02 2.04
CA MET A 16 4.73 19.83 1.35
C MET A 16 5.93 20.06 2.28
N LYS A 17 5.86 21.08 3.15
CA LYS A 17 6.92 21.37 4.14
C LYS A 17 7.05 20.25 5.16
N LYS A 18 5.93 19.77 5.70
CA LYS A 18 5.91 18.66 6.67
C LYS A 18 6.46 17.37 6.07
N VAL A 19 6.08 17.02 4.84
CA VAL A 19 6.64 15.85 4.14
C VAL A 19 8.14 16.02 3.91
N ALA A 20 8.58 17.20 3.49
CA ALA A 20 10.00 17.48 3.28
C ALA A 20 10.83 17.33 4.57
N GLU A 21 10.31 17.79 5.70
CA GLU A 21 10.92 17.61 7.03
C GLU A 21 11.02 16.14 7.41
N ILE A 22 9.94 15.37 7.28
CA ILE A 22 9.90 13.93 7.61
C ILE A 22 10.92 13.14 6.77
N GLU A 23 11.04 13.46 5.49
CA GLU A 23 11.89 12.73 4.54
C GLU A 23 13.34 13.24 4.50
N GLY A 24 13.62 14.38 5.15
CA GLY A 24 14.93 15.03 5.14
C GLY A 24 15.32 15.53 3.74
N VAL A 25 14.37 16.13 3.02
CA VAL A 25 14.56 16.70 1.67
C VAL A 25 14.12 18.16 1.64
N GLU A 26 14.42 18.88 0.56
CA GLU A 26 13.99 20.27 0.40
C GLU A 26 12.48 20.37 0.08
N PRO A 27 11.73 21.35 0.64
CA PRO A 27 10.31 21.54 0.29
C PRO A 27 10.06 21.73 -1.21
N GLU A 28 11.01 22.37 -1.90
CA GLU A 28 10.96 22.56 -3.35
C GLU A 28 11.15 21.24 -4.14
N PHE A 29 11.85 20.24 -3.57
CA PHE A 29 11.90 18.89 -4.16
C PHE A 29 10.52 18.25 -4.15
N VAL A 30 9.82 18.32 -3.01
CA VAL A 30 8.46 17.78 -2.85
C VAL A 30 7.48 18.49 -3.78
N ARG A 31 7.49 19.83 -3.82
CA ARG A 31 6.63 20.63 -4.71
C ARG A 31 6.82 20.25 -6.18
N ARG A 32 8.08 20.15 -6.66
CA ARG A 32 8.36 19.72 -8.04
C ARG A 32 7.88 18.31 -8.32
N GLY A 33 8.05 17.40 -7.38
CA GLY A 33 7.55 16.02 -7.50
C GLY A 33 6.03 15.97 -7.65
N ILE A 34 5.29 16.75 -6.86
CA ILE A 34 3.83 16.85 -6.96
C ILE A 34 3.40 17.49 -8.28
N ALA A 35 4.04 18.59 -8.68
CA ALA A 35 3.73 19.27 -9.93
C ALA A 35 3.98 18.41 -11.18
N ALA A 36 4.93 17.47 -11.10
CA ALA A 36 5.22 16.49 -12.14
C ALA A 36 4.44 15.17 -11.99
N GLY A 37 3.62 15.02 -10.96
CA GLY A 37 2.85 13.80 -10.68
C GLY A 37 3.69 12.61 -10.20
N ARG A 38 4.93 12.82 -9.74
CA ARG A 38 5.86 11.77 -9.27
C ARG A 38 5.89 11.60 -7.75
N ILE A 39 5.28 12.54 -7.03
CA ILE A 39 5.03 12.48 -5.59
C ILE A 39 3.56 12.82 -5.37
N VAL A 40 2.90 12.10 -4.47
CA VAL A 40 1.58 12.45 -3.94
C VAL A 40 1.64 12.62 -2.44
N ILE A 41 0.74 13.45 -1.91
CA ILE A 41 0.43 13.57 -0.49
C ILE A 41 -1.09 13.42 -0.39
N PRO A 42 -1.61 12.21 -0.12
CA PRO A 42 -3.05 12.00 0.02
C PRO A 42 -3.59 12.87 1.15
N VAL A 43 -4.51 13.79 0.83
CA VAL A 43 -5.11 14.76 1.75
C VAL A 43 -6.62 14.81 1.57
N THR A 44 -7.32 15.32 2.57
CA THR A 44 -8.77 15.48 2.50
C THR A 44 -9.20 16.74 3.24
N PRO A 45 -10.20 17.48 2.75
CA PRO A 45 -10.75 18.62 3.47
C PRO A 45 -11.68 18.23 4.62
N TYR A 46 -11.99 16.94 4.80
CA TYR A 46 -13.03 16.48 5.74
C TYR A 46 -12.51 16.08 7.13
N ARG A 47 -11.20 15.92 7.30
CA ARG A 47 -10.58 15.63 8.61
C ARG A 47 -9.08 15.94 8.61
N ASP A 48 -8.55 16.16 9.81
CA ASP A 48 -7.11 16.27 10.01
C ASP A 48 -6.44 14.89 9.84
N ILE A 49 -5.31 14.88 9.14
CA ILE A 49 -4.51 13.67 8.91
C ILE A 49 -3.04 13.95 9.15
N ARG A 50 -2.33 12.90 9.58
CA ARG A 50 -0.87 12.84 9.52
C ARG A 50 -0.47 12.71 8.05
N VAL A 51 0.18 13.75 7.54
CA VAL A 51 0.63 13.81 6.14
C VAL A 51 1.64 12.71 5.84
N CYS A 52 1.55 12.16 4.64
CA CYS A 52 2.43 11.10 4.15
C CYS A 52 2.77 11.37 2.68
N GLY A 53 4.06 11.54 2.38
CA GLY A 53 4.54 11.67 1.01
C GLY A 53 4.84 10.31 0.40
N ILE A 54 4.29 10.03 -0.78
CA ILE A 54 4.49 8.78 -1.51
C ILE A 54 5.06 9.12 -2.89
N GLY A 55 6.25 8.64 -3.22
CA GLY A 55 6.82 8.84 -4.55
C GLY A 55 8.34 8.84 -4.63
N GLU A 56 8.82 9.21 -5.81
CA GLU A 56 10.23 9.11 -6.19
C GLU A 56 11.14 9.93 -5.26
N GLY A 57 12.24 9.30 -4.80
CA GLY A 57 13.23 9.92 -3.92
C GLY A 57 12.83 10.01 -2.44
N LEU A 58 11.62 9.57 -2.08
CA LEU A 58 11.17 9.43 -0.69
C LEU A 58 11.36 7.98 -0.19
N THR A 59 11.28 7.79 1.12
CA THR A 59 11.23 6.45 1.73
C THR A 59 9.99 5.68 1.25
N THR A 60 10.12 4.36 1.12
CA THR A 60 9.02 3.49 0.71
C THR A 60 7.95 3.43 1.80
N LYS A 61 6.69 3.65 1.43
CA LYS A 61 5.56 3.66 2.36
C LYS A 61 4.87 2.30 2.43
N VAL A 62 4.23 2.00 3.56
CA VAL A 62 3.52 0.75 3.81
C VAL A 62 2.05 1.04 4.11
N ASN A 63 1.17 0.41 3.33
CA ASN A 63 -0.28 0.39 3.57
C ASN A 63 -0.68 -0.86 4.36
N ALA A 64 -1.52 -0.69 5.37
CA ALA A 64 -2.28 -1.79 5.99
C ALA A 64 -3.69 -1.86 5.41
N SER A 65 -4.26 -3.06 5.29
CA SER A 65 -5.61 -3.27 4.75
C SER A 65 -6.48 -4.01 5.75
N ILE A 66 -7.56 -3.39 6.20
CA ILE A 66 -8.55 -3.99 7.12
C ILE A 66 -9.92 -4.05 6.44
N GLY A 67 -10.94 -4.51 7.15
CA GLY A 67 -12.30 -4.55 6.66
C GLY A 67 -13.09 -5.73 7.21
N ALA A 68 -14.38 -5.50 7.47
CA ALA A 68 -15.32 -6.55 7.84
C ALA A 68 -15.70 -7.42 6.63
N SER A 69 -15.99 -8.70 6.85
CA SER A 69 -16.50 -9.60 5.81
C SER A 69 -18.01 -9.83 5.98
N SER A 70 -18.66 -10.54 5.05
CA SER A 70 -20.05 -10.96 5.24
C SER A 70 -20.26 -11.89 6.45
N ASP A 71 -19.21 -12.61 6.86
CA ASP A 71 -19.27 -13.61 7.92
C ASP A 71 -18.85 -13.07 9.29
N ILE A 72 -18.02 -12.02 9.30
CA ILE A 72 -17.48 -11.39 10.51
C ILE A 72 -17.67 -9.88 10.37
N VAL A 73 -18.67 -9.36 11.07
CA VAL A 73 -19.03 -7.93 11.11
C VAL A 73 -18.98 -7.46 12.56
N GLU A 74 -17.81 -6.97 12.97
CA GLU A 74 -17.58 -6.41 14.29
C GLU A 74 -16.89 -5.05 14.15
N GLU A 75 -17.65 -3.97 14.32
CA GLU A 75 -17.17 -2.61 14.05
C GLU A 75 -16.02 -2.22 14.98
N GLU A 76 -16.12 -2.61 16.25
CA GLU A 76 -15.10 -2.38 17.26
C GLU A 76 -13.79 -3.10 16.91
N LEU A 77 -13.86 -4.30 16.32
CA LEU A 77 -12.68 -5.04 15.88
C LEU A 77 -11.97 -4.32 14.73
N GLU A 78 -12.70 -3.74 13.78
CA GLU A 78 -12.09 -2.94 12.70
C GLU A 78 -11.37 -1.70 13.24
N VAL A 79 -11.96 -1.03 14.24
CA VAL A 79 -11.31 0.10 14.93
C VAL A 79 -10.05 -0.34 15.68
N GLU A 80 -10.08 -1.50 16.34
CA GLU A 80 -8.90 -2.05 17.02
C GLU A 80 -7.78 -2.40 16.04
N LYS A 81 -8.11 -3.03 14.91
CA LYS A 81 -7.14 -3.34 13.84
C LYS A 81 -6.55 -2.06 13.24
N ALA A 82 -7.36 -1.03 13.03
CA ALA A 82 -6.91 0.27 12.55
C ALA A 82 -5.87 0.91 13.49
N LYS A 83 -6.17 0.96 14.78
CA LYS A 83 -5.25 1.46 15.81
C LYS A 83 -3.97 0.62 15.90
N ALA A 84 -4.11 -0.70 15.80
CA ALA A 84 -2.97 -1.61 15.81
C ALA A 84 -2.05 -1.41 14.59
N ALA A 85 -2.62 -1.21 13.40
CA ALA A 85 -1.85 -0.89 12.19
C ALA A 85 -1.06 0.41 12.35
N GLN A 86 -1.70 1.48 12.84
CA GLN A 86 -1.03 2.76 13.10
C GLN A 86 0.09 2.61 14.12
N ALA A 87 -0.16 1.93 15.25
CA ALA A 87 0.83 1.71 16.30
C ALA A 87 2.01 0.83 15.82
N ALA A 88 1.75 -0.13 14.93
CA ALA A 88 2.78 -0.98 14.34
C ALA A 88 3.69 -0.22 13.35
N GLY A 89 3.23 0.93 12.83
CA GLY A 89 4.01 1.83 11.98
C GLY A 89 3.54 1.89 10.52
N ALA A 90 2.27 1.54 10.24
CA ALA A 90 1.68 1.75 8.92
C ALA A 90 1.70 3.25 8.56
N ASP A 91 1.98 3.54 7.29
CA ASP A 91 2.03 4.91 6.78
C ASP A 91 0.64 5.36 6.28
N THR A 92 -0.15 4.41 5.78
CA THR A 92 -1.55 4.58 5.37
C THR A 92 -2.37 3.34 5.75
N LEU A 93 -3.68 3.43 5.61
CA LEU A 93 -4.59 2.30 5.79
C LEU A 93 -5.64 2.27 4.67
N MET A 94 -6.07 1.10 4.24
CA MET A 94 -7.27 0.92 3.43
C MET A 94 -8.34 0.19 4.24
N GLU A 95 -9.56 0.73 4.24
CA GLU A 95 -10.74 0.05 4.78
C GLU A 95 -11.50 -0.59 3.60
N LEU A 96 -11.44 -1.92 3.53
CA LEU A 96 -11.89 -2.72 2.41
C LEU A 96 -13.10 -3.60 2.74
N GLY A 97 -13.86 -3.22 3.78
CA GLY A 97 -15.00 -3.95 4.29
C GLY A 97 -16.04 -4.23 3.22
N THR A 98 -16.63 -5.42 3.29
CA THR A 98 -17.70 -5.93 2.41
C THR A 98 -18.96 -6.32 3.18
N GLY A 99 -18.93 -6.25 4.50
CA GLY A 99 -20.04 -6.59 5.38
C GLY A 99 -20.46 -5.42 6.26
N GLY A 100 -21.65 -5.55 6.87
CA GLY A 100 -22.16 -4.55 7.82
C GLY A 100 -22.60 -3.22 7.21
N ASP A 101 -22.53 -2.19 8.05
CA ASP A 101 -22.70 -0.79 7.68
C ASP A 101 -21.37 -0.21 7.16
N PHE A 102 -21.25 -0.15 5.84
CA PHE A 102 -20.05 0.35 5.16
C PHE A 102 -19.65 1.76 5.61
N LEU A 103 -20.63 2.67 5.71
CA LEU A 103 -20.36 4.07 6.02
C LEU A 103 -20.07 4.25 7.50
N GLY A 104 -20.83 3.58 8.38
CA GLY A 104 -20.63 3.61 9.83
C GLY A 104 -19.27 3.08 10.25
N ILE A 105 -18.89 1.89 9.76
CA ILE A 105 -17.57 1.28 10.05
C ILE A 105 -16.45 2.20 9.57
N ARG A 106 -16.52 2.67 8.31
CA ARG A 106 -15.49 3.52 7.74
C ARG A 106 -15.34 4.84 8.49
N LYS A 107 -16.45 5.47 8.89
CA LYS A 107 -16.42 6.69 9.71
C LYS A 107 -15.73 6.45 11.04
N LYS A 108 -16.08 5.36 11.74
CA LYS A 108 -15.42 4.98 13.00
C LYS A 108 -13.91 4.75 12.82
N VAL A 109 -13.49 4.11 11.73
CA VAL A 109 -12.07 3.93 11.39
C VAL A 109 -11.40 5.28 11.15
N CYS A 110 -11.94 6.14 10.29
CA CYS A 110 -11.38 7.47 10.01
C CYS A 110 -11.27 8.36 11.26
N ASP A 111 -12.19 8.22 12.22
CA ASP A 111 -12.17 8.99 13.49
C ASP A 111 -11.17 8.43 14.51
N ALA A 112 -10.78 7.16 14.38
CA ALA A 112 -9.96 6.47 15.36
C ALA A 112 -8.45 6.64 15.13
N ILE A 113 -8.03 7.03 13.92
CA ILE A 113 -6.64 7.10 13.48
C ILE A 113 -6.37 8.38 12.69
N ASP A 114 -5.11 8.82 12.67
CA ASP A 114 -4.68 10.00 11.89
C ASP A 114 -4.03 9.64 10.56
N LEU A 115 -3.90 8.35 10.22
CA LEU A 115 -3.39 7.92 8.91
C LEU A 115 -4.26 8.41 7.75
N SER A 116 -3.66 8.55 6.57
CA SER A 116 -4.43 8.57 5.32
C SER A 116 -5.20 7.26 5.17
N VAL A 117 -6.50 7.36 4.88
CA VAL A 117 -7.40 6.21 4.75
C VAL A 117 -7.91 6.13 3.33
N GLY A 118 -7.71 4.98 2.70
CA GLY A 118 -8.21 4.67 1.37
C GLY A 118 -9.33 3.64 1.36
N SER A 119 -9.96 3.49 0.19
CA SER A 119 -11.07 2.56 0.00
C SER A 119 -11.16 2.05 -1.45
N VAL A 120 -12.11 1.14 -1.68
CA VAL A 120 -12.52 0.65 -3.00
C VAL A 120 -14.03 0.89 -3.14
N PRO A 121 -14.48 2.06 -3.64
CA PRO A 121 -15.89 2.45 -3.62
C PRO A 121 -16.84 1.47 -4.29
N LEU A 122 -16.39 0.82 -5.37
CA LEU A 122 -17.19 -0.15 -6.10
C LEU A 122 -17.62 -1.35 -5.23
N TYR A 123 -16.89 -1.70 -4.16
CA TYR A 123 -17.35 -2.76 -3.25
C TYR A 123 -18.70 -2.41 -2.62
N GLN A 124 -18.84 -1.18 -2.12
CA GLN A 124 -20.11 -0.71 -1.58
C GLN A 124 -21.20 -0.70 -2.67
N ALA A 125 -20.91 -0.16 -3.85
CA ALA A 125 -21.89 -0.09 -4.95
C ALA A 125 -22.44 -1.47 -5.33
N PHE A 126 -21.54 -2.41 -5.67
CA PHE A 126 -21.90 -3.75 -6.09
C PHE A 126 -22.60 -4.56 -5.00
N ILE A 127 -22.12 -4.49 -3.76
CA ILE A 127 -22.70 -5.28 -2.66
C ILE A 127 -24.05 -4.69 -2.25
N SER A 128 -24.22 -3.37 -2.30
CA SER A 128 -25.51 -2.73 -2.02
C SER A 128 -26.56 -3.10 -3.06
N ALA A 129 -26.17 -3.10 -4.34
CA ALA A 129 -27.02 -3.61 -5.43
C ALA A 129 -27.37 -5.09 -5.24
N ALA A 130 -26.41 -5.94 -4.86
CA ALA A 130 -26.69 -7.34 -4.59
C ALA A 130 -27.66 -7.55 -3.42
N LYS A 131 -27.55 -6.74 -2.35
CA LYS A 131 -28.48 -6.77 -1.21
C LYS A 131 -29.89 -6.28 -1.58
N ARG A 132 -29.98 -5.27 -2.45
CA ARG A 132 -31.24 -4.62 -2.86
C ARG A 132 -31.96 -5.41 -3.96
N ASP A 133 -31.22 -5.85 -4.96
CA ASP A 133 -31.72 -6.35 -6.24
C ASP A 133 -31.34 -7.82 -6.51
N GLY A 134 -30.64 -8.48 -5.58
CA GLY A 134 -30.36 -9.92 -5.60
C GLY A 134 -29.10 -10.35 -6.35
N SER A 135 -28.43 -9.44 -7.08
CA SER A 135 -27.15 -9.74 -7.76
C SER A 135 -26.31 -8.49 -7.98
N ILE A 136 -24.98 -8.66 -7.99
CA ILE A 136 -24.02 -7.59 -8.28
C ILE A 136 -24.20 -7.01 -9.69
N VAL A 137 -24.70 -7.79 -10.65
CA VAL A 137 -24.84 -7.35 -12.04
C VAL A 137 -25.96 -6.32 -12.23
N HIS A 138 -26.81 -6.12 -11.22
CA HIS A 138 -27.88 -5.11 -11.19
C HIS A 138 -27.44 -3.75 -10.63
N MET A 139 -26.15 -3.61 -10.29
CA MET A 139 -25.56 -2.31 -9.94
C MET A 139 -25.86 -1.28 -11.04
N THR A 140 -26.28 -0.09 -10.63
CA THR A 140 -26.48 1.05 -11.54
C THR A 140 -25.28 1.97 -11.52
N GLU A 141 -25.06 2.73 -12.59
CA GLU A 141 -24.00 3.75 -12.65
C GLU A 141 -24.11 4.74 -11.48
N ASP A 142 -25.34 5.13 -11.10
CA ASP A 142 -25.60 5.95 -9.91
C ASP A 142 -25.10 5.32 -8.60
N ASP A 143 -25.21 3.99 -8.43
CA ASP A 143 -24.67 3.32 -7.25
C ASP A 143 -23.14 3.51 -7.14
N LEU A 144 -22.41 3.49 -8.27
CA LEU A 144 -20.96 3.73 -8.30
C LEU A 144 -20.60 5.16 -7.93
N TRP A 145 -21.29 6.13 -8.53
CA TRP A 145 -21.03 7.56 -8.31
C TRP A 145 -21.38 7.96 -6.87
N ASN A 146 -22.54 7.54 -6.38
CA ASN A 146 -22.95 7.77 -4.99
C ASN A 146 -21.96 7.16 -4.00
N ALA A 147 -21.55 5.89 -4.20
CA ALA A 147 -20.58 5.25 -3.30
C ALA A 147 -19.22 5.98 -3.30
N THR A 148 -18.77 6.49 -4.44
CA THR A 148 -17.52 7.25 -4.57
C THR A 148 -17.62 8.58 -3.80
N GLU A 149 -18.69 9.33 -4.03
CA GLU A 149 -18.92 10.64 -3.40
C GLU A 149 -19.14 10.53 -1.88
N GLU A 150 -19.97 9.59 -1.44
CA GLU A 150 -20.25 9.33 -0.03
C GLU A 150 -18.98 9.00 0.75
N GLN A 151 -18.13 8.12 0.21
CA GLN A 151 -16.89 7.73 0.87
C GLN A 151 -15.87 8.86 0.91
N ALA A 152 -15.85 9.73 -0.11
CA ALA A 152 -14.98 10.90 -0.14
C ALA A 152 -15.36 11.88 0.98
N LYS A 153 -16.66 12.16 1.13
CA LYS A 153 -17.23 13.02 2.19
C LYS A 153 -17.00 12.49 3.62
N LEU A 154 -16.73 11.18 3.78
CA LEU A 154 -16.33 10.59 5.06
C LEU A 154 -14.86 10.84 5.44
N GLY A 155 -14.06 11.45 4.56
CA GLY A 155 -12.64 11.70 4.78
C GLY A 155 -11.71 10.57 4.32
N THR A 156 -12.19 9.73 3.40
CA THR A 156 -11.31 8.84 2.61
C THR A 156 -10.57 9.69 1.60
N ASN A 157 -9.25 9.51 1.45
CA ASN A 157 -8.40 10.44 0.72
C ASN A 157 -7.55 9.83 -0.42
N PHE A 158 -7.59 8.51 -0.58
CA PHE A 158 -7.15 7.85 -1.81
C PHE A 158 -8.07 6.66 -2.13
N MET A 159 -8.44 6.49 -3.40
CA MET A 159 -9.41 5.44 -3.77
C MET A 159 -8.88 4.57 -4.90
N ALA A 160 -8.95 3.27 -4.71
CA ALA A 160 -8.66 2.28 -5.74
C ALA A 160 -9.83 2.18 -6.72
N ILE A 161 -9.69 2.83 -7.88
CA ILE A 161 -10.71 2.89 -8.93
C ILE A 161 -10.26 2.05 -10.13
N HIS A 162 -11.06 1.06 -10.50
CA HIS A 162 -10.70 0.05 -11.50
C HIS A 162 -11.00 0.54 -12.94
N THR A 163 -10.38 1.65 -13.34
CA THR A 163 -10.57 2.26 -14.68
C THR A 163 -9.97 1.42 -15.80
N GLY A 164 -8.95 0.62 -15.50
CA GLY A 164 -8.27 -0.24 -16.47
C GLY A 164 -9.07 -1.47 -16.90
N VAL A 165 -10.15 -1.84 -16.21
CA VAL A 165 -11.01 -2.96 -16.60
C VAL A 165 -11.93 -2.51 -17.73
N ASN A 166 -11.59 -2.80 -18.98
CA ASN A 166 -12.40 -2.46 -20.14
C ASN A 166 -12.55 -3.63 -21.14
N ASN A 167 -13.36 -3.47 -22.18
CA ASN A 167 -13.64 -4.55 -23.13
C ASN A 167 -12.38 -5.14 -23.78
N ILE A 168 -11.40 -4.30 -24.13
CA ILE A 168 -10.13 -4.76 -24.73
C ILE A 168 -9.35 -5.64 -23.74
N VAL A 169 -9.31 -5.25 -22.47
CA VAL A 169 -8.67 -6.02 -21.41
C VAL A 169 -9.39 -7.36 -21.20
N LEU A 170 -10.73 -7.37 -21.18
CA LEU A 170 -11.51 -8.61 -21.08
C LEU A 170 -11.25 -9.56 -22.26
N ASP A 171 -11.10 -9.03 -23.46
CA ASP A 171 -10.75 -9.83 -24.65
C ASP A 171 -9.36 -10.48 -24.49
N ARG A 172 -8.38 -9.74 -23.95
CA ARG A 172 -7.05 -10.30 -23.65
C ARG A 172 -7.13 -11.40 -22.60
N LEU A 173 -7.87 -11.18 -21.52
CA LEU A 173 -8.07 -12.16 -20.46
C LEU A 173 -8.70 -13.46 -21.00
N LYS A 174 -9.80 -13.35 -21.75
CA LYS A 174 -10.50 -14.51 -22.34
C LYS A 174 -9.62 -15.28 -23.33
N ALA A 175 -8.86 -14.57 -24.16
CA ALA A 175 -8.00 -15.20 -25.17
C ALA A 175 -6.78 -15.88 -24.56
N HIS A 176 -6.27 -15.40 -23.42
CA HIS A 176 -5.09 -15.96 -22.77
C HIS A 176 -5.43 -17.07 -21.77
N GLY A 177 -6.48 -16.89 -20.96
CA GLY A 177 -6.74 -17.72 -19.78
C GLY A 177 -5.76 -17.42 -18.64
N ARG A 178 -6.03 -17.99 -17.45
CA ARG A 178 -5.20 -17.85 -16.24
C ARG A 178 -5.23 -19.11 -15.38
N TYR A 179 -4.15 -19.36 -14.66
CA TYR A 179 -4.02 -20.46 -13.69
C TYR A 179 -4.63 -20.09 -12.34
N GLY A 180 -4.34 -18.90 -11.82
CA GLY A 180 -4.88 -18.35 -10.57
C GLY A 180 -6.21 -17.59 -10.74
N GLY A 181 -6.71 -17.50 -11.98
CA GLY A 181 -7.97 -16.83 -12.30
C GLY A 181 -7.92 -15.32 -12.12
N LEU A 182 -9.10 -14.72 -11.91
CA LEU A 182 -9.26 -13.28 -11.68
C LEU A 182 -9.39 -13.01 -10.17
N CYS A 183 -8.27 -12.70 -9.51
CA CYS A 183 -8.20 -12.58 -8.05
C CYS A 183 -8.54 -11.18 -7.51
N SER A 184 -8.64 -10.16 -8.37
CA SER A 184 -9.16 -8.86 -7.97
C SER A 184 -10.67 -8.92 -7.80
N ARG A 185 -11.16 -8.67 -6.59
CA ARG A 185 -12.61 -8.57 -6.33
C ARG A 185 -13.24 -7.48 -7.18
N GLY A 186 -12.61 -6.31 -7.31
CA GLY A 186 -13.12 -5.22 -8.12
C GLY A 186 -13.06 -5.53 -9.61
N GLY A 187 -11.98 -6.17 -10.06
CA GLY A 187 -11.87 -6.71 -11.41
C GLY A 187 -12.98 -7.72 -11.72
N ALA A 188 -13.25 -8.66 -10.82
CA ALA A 188 -14.27 -9.68 -10.97
C ALA A 188 -15.69 -9.11 -11.01
N PHE A 189 -16.01 -8.17 -10.12
CA PHE A 189 -17.31 -7.51 -10.09
C PHE A 189 -17.56 -6.71 -11.37
N MET A 190 -16.60 -5.87 -11.76
CA MET A 190 -16.74 -5.05 -12.96
C MET A 190 -16.82 -5.89 -14.23
N SER A 191 -15.95 -6.91 -14.38
CA SER A 191 -15.99 -7.82 -15.53
C SER A 191 -17.34 -8.53 -15.64
N SER A 192 -17.89 -9.02 -14.52
CA SER A 192 -19.18 -9.71 -14.51
C SER A 192 -20.33 -8.78 -14.89
N TRP A 193 -20.29 -7.54 -14.41
CA TRP A 193 -21.28 -6.52 -14.74
C TRP A 193 -21.25 -6.14 -16.22
N MET A 194 -20.06 -5.90 -16.78
CA MET A 194 -19.89 -5.55 -18.19
C MET A 194 -20.41 -6.66 -19.11
N LEU A 195 -20.08 -7.92 -18.80
CA LEU A 195 -20.53 -9.07 -19.59
C LEU A 195 -22.03 -9.28 -19.52
N HIS A 196 -22.65 -9.04 -18.36
CA HIS A 196 -24.09 -9.20 -18.19
C HIS A 196 -24.89 -8.09 -18.89
N ASN A 197 -24.42 -6.84 -18.76
CA ASN A 197 -25.13 -5.68 -19.28
C ASN A 197 -24.73 -5.33 -20.73
N GLU A 198 -23.74 -6.03 -21.31
CA GLU A 198 -23.17 -5.75 -22.63
C GLU A 198 -22.74 -4.27 -22.78
N LYS A 199 -22.15 -3.73 -21.71
CA LYS A 199 -21.74 -2.33 -21.58
C LYS A 199 -20.27 -2.21 -21.24
N GLU A 200 -19.68 -1.08 -21.61
CA GLU A 200 -18.35 -0.68 -21.14
C GLU A 200 -18.37 -0.32 -19.65
N ASN A 201 -17.23 -0.47 -18.98
CA ASN A 201 -17.05 -0.04 -17.59
C ASN A 201 -17.35 1.46 -17.44
N PRO A 202 -18.32 1.87 -16.59
CA PRO A 202 -18.65 3.29 -16.39
C PRO A 202 -17.48 4.12 -15.87
N LEU A 203 -16.61 3.53 -15.04
CA LEU A 203 -15.40 4.19 -14.52
C LEU A 203 -14.39 4.53 -15.63
N TYR A 204 -14.49 3.87 -16.79
CA TYR A 204 -13.68 4.13 -17.97
C TYR A 204 -14.43 4.98 -19.01
N ALA A 205 -15.69 4.65 -19.29
CA ALA A 205 -16.51 5.36 -20.28
C ALA A 205 -16.79 6.82 -19.88
N ASP A 206 -17.03 7.06 -18.59
CA ASP A 206 -17.35 8.38 -18.03
C ASP A 206 -16.20 8.91 -17.15
N PHE A 207 -14.97 8.69 -17.59
CA PHE A 207 -13.75 9.04 -16.83
C PHE A 207 -13.68 10.51 -16.41
N ASP A 208 -14.23 11.42 -17.23
CA ASP A 208 -14.26 12.86 -16.98
C ASP A 208 -15.09 13.17 -15.73
N TYR A 209 -16.26 12.53 -15.62
CA TYR A 209 -17.15 12.69 -14.49
C TYR A 209 -16.54 12.10 -13.21
N LEU A 210 -15.88 10.95 -13.31
CA LEU A 210 -15.08 10.42 -12.21
C LEU A 210 -14.02 11.43 -11.75
N CYS A 211 -13.27 12.03 -12.67
CA CYS A 211 -12.23 13.00 -12.32
C CYS A 211 -12.81 14.26 -11.66
N GLU A 212 -13.99 14.73 -12.09
CA GLU A 212 -14.70 15.85 -11.46
C GLU A 212 -15.05 15.55 -10.00
N ILE A 213 -15.63 14.37 -9.72
CA ILE A 213 -15.96 13.94 -8.34
C ILE A 213 -14.70 13.89 -7.47
N LEU A 214 -13.64 13.22 -7.94
CA LEU A 214 -12.39 13.09 -7.18
C LEU A 214 -11.74 14.45 -6.93
N LYS A 215 -11.84 15.36 -7.90
CA LYS A 215 -11.29 16.72 -7.80
C LYS A 215 -12.05 17.57 -6.79
N GLU A 216 -13.36 17.49 -6.80
CA GLU A 216 -14.23 18.23 -5.87
C GLU A 216 -13.88 17.90 -4.41
N HIS A 217 -13.54 16.64 -4.13
CA HIS A 217 -13.28 16.13 -2.79
C HIS A 217 -11.79 15.97 -2.43
N GLU A 218 -10.89 16.41 -3.30
CA GLU A 218 -9.43 16.28 -3.16
C GLU A 218 -8.94 14.83 -2.96
N VAL A 219 -9.61 13.87 -3.59
CA VAL A 219 -9.25 12.45 -3.48
C VAL A 219 -8.11 12.11 -4.44
N THR A 220 -7.11 11.40 -3.93
CA THR A 220 -6.03 10.82 -4.76
C THR A 220 -6.57 9.60 -5.52
N LEU A 221 -6.45 9.60 -6.84
CA LEU A 221 -6.82 8.46 -7.68
C LEU A 221 -5.75 7.36 -7.54
N SER A 222 -6.11 6.20 -7.01
CA SER A 222 -5.30 4.98 -7.13
C SER A 222 -5.88 4.15 -8.27
N THR A 223 -5.16 4.02 -9.39
CA THR A 223 -5.65 3.24 -10.54
C THR A 223 -5.56 1.75 -10.21
N GLY A 224 -6.72 1.15 -9.94
CA GLY A 224 -6.84 -0.22 -9.42
C GLY A 224 -6.35 -1.28 -10.40
N ASN A 225 -5.80 -2.35 -9.84
CA ASN A 225 -5.20 -3.50 -10.55
C ASN A 225 -6.19 -4.66 -10.75
N GLY A 226 -7.30 -4.41 -11.46
CA GLY A 226 -8.35 -5.38 -11.74
C GLY A 226 -7.86 -6.70 -12.37
N MET A 227 -6.78 -6.66 -13.13
CA MET A 227 -6.15 -7.79 -13.80
C MET A 227 -4.80 -8.15 -13.18
N ARG A 228 -4.55 -7.90 -11.90
CA ARG A 228 -3.35 -8.43 -11.25
C ARG A 228 -3.28 -9.96 -11.31
N ALA A 229 -2.06 -10.50 -11.30
CA ALA A 229 -1.81 -11.94 -11.24
C ALA A 229 -2.18 -12.52 -9.86
N GLY A 230 -2.91 -13.63 -9.84
CA GLY A 230 -3.27 -14.40 -8.63
C GLY A 230 -2.47 -15.68 -8.43
N ALA A 231 -1.52 -15.95 -9.33
CA ALA A 231 -0.54 -17.02 -9.24
C ALA A 231 0.73 -16.55 -9.93
N ILE A 232 1.89 -17.06 -9.52
CA ILE A 232 3.18 -16.68 -10.16
C ILE A 232 3.19 -17.00 -11.67
N HIS A 233 2.39 -17.97 -12.11
CA HIS A 233 2.27 -18.34 -13.52
C HIS A 233 1.41 -17.38 -14.36
N ASP A 234 0.67 -16.47 -13.71
CA ASP A 234 -0.10 -15.41 -14.38
C ASP A 234 0.65 -14.07 -14.39
N ALA A 235 1.86 -14.02 -13.83
CA ALA A 235 2.66 -12.81 -13.74
C ALA A 235 2.99 -12.26 -15.13
N THR A 236 2.85 -10.95 -15.28
CA THR A 236 3.20 -10.22 -16.51
C THR A 236 2.43 -10.73 -17.74
N ASP A 237 1.22 -11.25 -17.55
CA ASP A 237 0.39 -11.74 -18.65
C ASP A 237 -0.21 -10.60 -19.50
N ARG A 238 -0.85 -10.98 -20.61
CA ARG A 238 -1.41 -10.01 -21.56
C ARG A 238 -2.52 -9.15 -20.96
N ALA A 239 -3.31 -9.69 -20.03
CA ALA A 239 -4.40 -8.95 -19.42
C ALA A 239 -3.86 -7.89 -18.43
N GLN A 240 -2.86 -8.26 -17.62
CA GLN A 240 -2.17 -7.34 -16.73
C GLN A 240 -1.49 -6.20 -17.50
N ILE A 241 -0.72 -6.53 -18.54
CA ILE A 241 -0.02 -5.50 -19.34
C ILE A 241 -1.02 -4.60 -20.09
N GLN A 242 -2.11 -5.16 -20.61
CA GLN A 242 -3.13 -4.35 -21.26
C GLN A 242 -3.81 -3.40 -20.28
N GLU A 243 -4.10 -3.85 -19.04
CA GLU A 243 -4.64 -2.99 -17.99
C GLU A 243 -3.65 -1.89 -17.58
N LEU A 244 -2.36 -2.21 -17.46
CA LEU A 244 -1.31 -1.23 -17.17
C LEU A 244 -1.29 -0.10 -18.20
N ILE A 245 -1.39 -0.42 -19.49
CA ILE A 245 -1.43 0.61 -20.56
C ILE A 245 -2.58 1.57 -20.30
N ILE A 246 -3.79 1.04 -20.09
CA ILE A 246 -5.00 1.85 -19.86
C ILE A 246 -4.88 2.67 -18.56
N ASN A 247 -4.44 2.05 -17.48
CA ASN A 247 -4.23 2.75 -16.20
C ASN A 247 -3.19 3.86 -16.33
N SER A 248 -2.14 3.68 -17.13
CA SER A 248 -1.12 4.71 -17.36
C SER A 248 -1.68 5.90 -18.15
N GLU A 249 -2.48 5.64 -19.19
CA GLU A 249 -3.18 6.67 -19.97
C GLU A 249 -4.17 7.45 -19.09
N CYS A 250 -5.03 6.75 -18.33
CA CYS A 250 -5.94 7.37 -17.37
C CYS A 250 -5.19 8.19 -16.32
N ALA A 251 -4.08 7.66 -15.79
CA ALA A 251 -3.30 8.33 -14.77
C ALA A 251 -2.60 9.60 -15.27
N GLN A 252 -2.14 9.59 -16.53
CA GLN A 252 -1.61 10.79 -17.17
C GLN A 252 -2.72 11.83 -17.32
N ARG A 253 -3.84 11.43 -17.91
CA ARG A 253 -4.98 12.30 -18.17
C ARG A 253 -5.53 12.95 -16.89
N ALA A 254 -5.76 12.17 -15.83
CA ALA A 254 -6.22 12.67 -14.54
C ALA A 254 -5.29 13.74 -13.95
N HIS A 255 -3.97 13.57 -14.09
CA HIS A 255 -3.00 14.53 -13.57
C HIS A 255 -2.89 15.80 -14.43
N ASP A 256 -2.82 15.62 -15.75
CA ASP A 256 -2.51 16.70 -16.69
C ASP A 256 -3.73 17.60 -16.92
N GLU A 257 -4.93 17.01 -17.04
CA GLU A 257 -6.16 17.72 -17.38
C GLU A 257 -6.97 18.14 -16.13
N TYR A 258 -6.93 17.36 -15.06
CA TYR A 258 -7.78 17.58 -13.86
C TYR A 258 -6.98 17.95 -12.61
N ASP A 259 -5.65 18.05 -12.69
CA ASP A 259 -4.78 18.34 -11.55
C ASP A 259 -5.06 17.36 -10.38
N LEU A 260 -5.27 16.08 -10.68
CA LEU A 260 -5.42 15.05 -9.65
C LEU A 260 -4.06 14.49 -9.23
N GLN A 261 -4.00 14.09 -7.97
CA GLN A 261 -2.94 13.21 -7.48
C GLN A 261 -3.24 11.79 -7.93
N VAL A 262 -2.22 11.07 -8.41
CA VAL A 262 -2.43 9.72 -8.96
C VAL A 262 -1.38 8.74 -8.46
N ILE A 263 -1.83 7.55 -8.09
CA ILE A 263 -1.05 6.36 -7.76
C ILE A 263 -1.41 5.27 -8.79
N VAL A 264 -0.44 4.46 -9.19
CA VAL A 264 -0.66 3.30 -10.08
C VAL A 264 -0.46 2.01 -9.31
N GLU A 265 -1.48 1.13 -9.29
CA GLU A 265 -1.40 -0.16 -8.60
C GLU A 265 -0.76 -1.24 -9.47
N GLY A 266 0.03 -2.11 -8.83
CA GLY A 266 0.80 -3.18 -9.42
C GLY A 266 0.26 -4.58 -9.18
N PRO A 267 0.90 -5.61 -9.73
CA PRO A 267 0.48 -6.99 -9.56
C PRO A 267 0.54 -7.48 -8.11
N GLY A 268 -0.04 -8.66 -7.92
CA GLY A 268 0.00 -9.43 -6.69
C GLY A 268 1.12 -10.49 -6.71
N HIS A 269 0.92 -11.56 -7.46
CA HIS A 269 1.87 -12.67 -7.50
C HIS A 269 2.87 -12.48 -8.64
N VAL A 270 4.16 -12.40 -8.34
CA VAL A 270 5.24 -12.16 -9.32
C VAL A 270 6.46 -12.95 -8.89
N PRO A 271 6.97 -13.91 -9.70
CA PRO A 271 8.16 -14.66 -9.33
C PRO A 271 9.37 -13.72 -9.21
N LEU A 272 10.31 -14.10 -8.35
CA LEU A 272 11.41 -13.21 -7.92
C LEU A 272 12.23 -12.62 -9.08
N ASP A 273 12.43 -13.40 -10.14
CA ASP A 273 13.18 -13.00 -11.32
C ASP A 273 12.47 -11.97 -12.20
N GLU A 274 11.16 -11.77 -12.03
CA GLU A 274 10.36 -10.78 -12.76
C GLU A 274 10.13 -9.48 -11.98
N VAL A 275 10.35 -9.45 -10.67
CA VAL A 275 10.00 -8.29 -9.81
C VAL A 275 10.65 -6.98 -10.27
N ASP A 276 11.96 -7.00 -10.55
CA ASP A 276 12.71 -5.79 -10.98
C ASP A 276 12.22 -5.27 -12.32
N MET A 277 11.98 -6.17 -13.28
CA MET A 277 11.45 -5.83 -14.60
C MET A 277 10.05 -5.23 -14.48
N ASN A 278 9.19 -5.82 -13.64
CA ASN A 278 7.82 -5.37 -13.45
C ASN A 278 7.78 -3.94 -12.92
N VAL A 279 8.54 -3.64 -11.86
CA VAL A 279 8.62 -2.28 -11.28
C VAL A 279 9.12 -1.27 -12.33
N LYS A 280 10.19 -1.59 -13.05
CA LYS A 280 10.74 -0.68 -14.08
C LYS A 280 9.76 -0.44 -15.22
N LEU A 281 9.03 -1.47 -15.65
CA LEU A 281 8.00 -1.35 -16.67
C LEU A 281 6.88 -0.42 -16.19
N MET A 282 6.35 -0.65 -14.98
CA MET A 282 5.27 0.16 -14.41
C MET A 282 5.68 1.63 -14.28
N LYS A 283 6.87 1.92 -13.73
CA LYS A 283 7.40 3.29 -13.61
C LYS A 283 7.60 3.93 -14.99
N SER A 284 8.12 3.21 -15.97
CA SER A 284 8.33 3.77 -17.31
C SER A 284 7.01 4.06 -18.05
N MET A 285 6.02 3.18 -17.94
CA MET A 285 4.73 3.33 -18.63
C MET A 285 3.90 4.48 -18.08
N SER A 286 4.03 4.76 -16.79
CA SER A 286 3.23 5.76 -16.07
C SER A 286 3.93 7.11 -15.88
N ASP A 287 5.03 7.37 -16.58
CA ASP A 287 5.91 8.55 -16.38
C ASP A 287 6.30 8.76 -14.90
N HIS A 288 6.74 7.67 -14.27
CA HIS A 288 7.26 7.62 -12.91
C HIS A 288 6.26 8.07 -11.82
N LYS A 289 4.95 7.99 -12.08
CA LYS A 289 3.93 8.13 -11.03
C LYS A 289 4.21 7.19 -9.86
N PRO A 290 3.80 7.55 -8.62
CA PRO A 290 3.94 6.69 -7.46
C PRO A 290 3.39 5.29 -7.72
N PHE A 291 4.25 4.29 -7.50
CA PHE A 291 3.90 2.90 -7.79
C PHE A 291 3.55 2.15 -6.50
N TYR A 292 2.37 1.53 -6.49
CA TYR A 292 1.80 0.80 -5.36
C TYR A 292 1.73 -0.70 -5.63
N MET A 293 2.67 -1.44 -5.06
CA MET A 293 2.75 -2.89 -5.23
C MET A 293 1.89 -3.63 -4.21
N LEU A 294 1.04 -4.56 -4.66
CA LEU A 294 0.22 -5.41 -3.79
C LEU A 294 0.98 -6.68 -3.41
N GLY A 295 1.99 -6.51 -2.56
CA GLY A 295 2.99 -7.54 -2.26
C GLY A 295 4.34 -7.21 -2.93
N PRO A 296 4.93 -8.06 -3.79
CA PRO A 296 4.31 -9.22 -4.41
C PRO A 296 4.66 -10.55 -3.71
N LEU A 297 3.78 -11.55 -3.84
CA LEU A 297 4.10 -12.93 -3.50
C LEU A 297 5.01 -13.53 -4.58
N ILE A 298 6.20 -13.96 -4.18
CA ILE A 298 7.20 -14.57 -5.09
C ILE A 298 7.07 -16.09 -5.24
N THR A 299 6.19 -16.71 -4.46
CA THR A 299 5.89 -18.15 -4.51
C THR A 299 4.50 -18.42 -3.91
N ASP A 300 3.78 -19.38 -4.47
CA ASP A 300 2.38 -19.68 -4.08
C ASP A 300 2.27 -20.82 -3.05
N VAL A 301 3.40 -21.45 -2.67
CA VAL A 301 3.40 -22.70 -1.90
C VAL A 301 3.65 -22.53 -0.40
N ALA A 302 3.45 -21.33 0.16
CA ALA A 302 3.67 -21.07 1.59
C ALA A 302 2.50 -20.32 2.30
N PRO A 303 1.23 -20.71 2.09
CA PRO A 303 0.11 -20.09 2.79
C PRO A 303 0.29 -20.18 4.32
N GLY A 304 -0.10 -19.14 5.04
CA GLY A 304 0.22 -18.96 6.47
C GLY A 304 1.58 -18.30 6.73
N ARG A 305 2.40 -18.14 5.68
CA ARG A 305 3.69 -17.45 5.68
C ARG A 305 3.81 -16.44 4.52
N ASP A 306 2.69 -16.04 3.94
CA ASP A 306 2.65 -15.14 2.80
C ASP A 306 3.21 -13.75 3.12
N HIS A 307 3.10 -13.27 4.36
CA HIS A 307 3.82 -12.09 4.85
C HIS A 307 5.35 -12.17 4.65
N ILE A 308 5.95 -13.34 4.91
CA ILE A 308 7.41 -13.57 4.73
C ILE A 308 7.75 -13.65 3.25
N VAL A 309 6.98 -14.43 2.48
CA VAL A 309 7.14 -14.54 1.02
C VAL A 309 7.09 -13.14 0.39
N THR A 310 6.09 -12.37 0.79
CA THR A 310 5.88 -11.00 0.33
C THR A 310 7.02 -10.09 0.74
N ALA A 311 7.55 -10.19 1.96
CA ALA A 311 8.66 -9.36 2.40
C ALA A 311 9.88 -9.48 1.48
N ILE A 312 10.16 -10.68 0.96
CA ILE A 312 11.26 -10.91 0.03
C ILE A 312 11.00 -10.14 -1.28
N GLY A 313 9.83 -10.35 -1.90
CA GLY A 313 9.46 -9.64 -3.14
C GLY A 313 9.38 -8.13 -2.97
N ALA A 314 8.75 -7.67 -1.89
CA ALA A 314 8.55 -6.26 -1.58
C ALA A 314 9.88 -5.53 -1.35
N SER A 315 10.87 -6.20 -0.75
CA SER A 315 12.22 -5.63 -0.59
C SER A 315 12.91 -5.38 -1.93
N GLN A 316 12.76 -6.32 -2.88
CA GLN A 316 13.27 -6.16 -4.24
C GLN A 316 12.46 -5.11 -5.02
N SER A 317 11.15 -5.03 -4.80
CA SER A 317 10.29 -4.02 -5.43
C SER A 317 10.69 -2.61 -5.01
N ALA A 318 10.85 -2.40 -3.69
CA ALA A 318 11.33 -1.14 -3.14
C ALA A 318 12.74 -0.80 -3.66
N ALA A 319 13.67 -1.76 -3.69
CA ALA A 319 15.00 -1.56 -4.27
C ALA A 319 14.98 -1.15 -5.75
N ALA A 320 14.02 -1.67 -6.53
CA ALA A 320 13.84 -1.36 -7.95
C ALA A 320 13.14 -0.02 -8.21
N GLY A 321 12.63 0.67 -7.18
CA GLY A 321 11.98 1.98 -7.31
C GLY A 321 10.47 1.99 -7.04
N CYS A 322 9.93 0.96 -6.40
CA CYS A 322 8.56 1.02 -5.87
C CYS A 322 8.47 2.03 -4.72
N ASP A 323 7.35 2.74 -4.65
CA ASP A 323 7.17 3.86 -3.71
C ASP A 323 6.26 3.49 -2.54
N PHE A 324 5.37 2.52 -2.76
CA PHE A 324 4.31 2.16 -1.84
C PHE A 324 4.07 0.65 -1.87
N LEU A 325 4.00 0.03 -0.70
CA LEU A 325 3.83 -1.42 -0.54
C LEU A 325 2.55 -1.69 0.22
N CYS A 326 1.67 -2.52 -0.34
CA CYS A 326 0.59 -3.09 0.45
C CYS A 326 1.17 -4.24 1.23
N TYR A 327 0.91 -4.25 2.53
CA TYR A 327 1.29 -5.38 3.34
C TYR A 327 0.56 -6.66 2.90
N VAL A 328 1.04 -7.79 3.38
CA VAL A 328 0.35 -9.07 3.32
C VAL A 328 0.43 -9.67 4.71
N THR A 329 -0.68 -10.23 5.19
CA THR A 329 -0.76 -10.78 6.55
C THR A 329 -0.47 -12.28 6.56
N PRO A 330 -0.20 -12.90 7.72
CA PRO A 330 -0.18 -14.35 7.84
C PRO A 330 -1.49 -15.03 7.41
N ALA A 331 -2.62 -14.32 7.50
CA ALA A 331 -3.95 -14.84 7.17
C ALA A 331 -4.28 -14.80 5.67
N GLU A 332 -3.42 -14.23 4.83
CA GLU A 332 -3.62 -14.16 3.38
C GLU A 332 -3.94 -15.55 2.80
N HIS A 333 -4.88 -15.61 1.86
CA HIS A 333 -5.42 -16.84 1.26
C HIS A 333 -6.10 -17.82 2.22
N LEU A 334 -6.23 -17.51 3.51
CA LEU A 334 -6.75 -18.43 4.53
C LEU A 334 -7.95 -17.89 5.29
N ALA A 335 -7.91 -16.64 5.75
CA ALA A 335 -8.93 -16.06 6.61
C ALA A 335 -8.91 -14.53 6.61
N LEU A 336 -9.90 -13.93 7.26
CA LEU A 336 -9.85 -12.51 7.62
C LEU A 336 -8.77 -12.29 8.69
N PRO A 337 -7.85 -11.31 8.54
CA PRO A 337 -6.79 -11.10 9.53
C PRO A 337 -7.36 -10.60 10.86
N ASN A 338 -6.84 -11.16 11.96
CA ASN A 338 -7.04 -10.62 13.30
C ASN A 338 -6.04 -9.49 13.58
N LYS A 339 -6.08 -8.93 14.79
CA LYS A 339 -5.21 -7.83 15.21
C LYS A 339 -3.73 -8.20 15.14
N GLU A 340 -3.36 -9.39 15.59
CA GLU A 340 -1.98 -9.87 15.61
C GLU A 340 -1.44 -10.06 14.18
N ASP A 341 -2.27 -10.58 13.27
CA ASP A 341 -1.95 -10.71 11.84
C ASP A 341 -1.68 -9.34 11.20
N VAL A 342 -2.45 -8.32 11.59
CA VAL A 342 -2.23 -6.93 11.13
C VAL A 342 -0.89 -6.40 11.62
N ILE A 343 -0.58 -6.57 12.91
CA ILE A 343 0.70 -6.10 13.49
C ILE A 343 1.87 -6.79 12.78
N GLU A 344 1.83 -8.11 12.64
CA GLU A 344 2.89 -8.89 11.99
C GLU A 344 3.09 -8.47 10.53
N GLY A 345 2.00 -8.32 9.78
CA GLY A 345 2.05 -7.87 8.38
C GLY A 345 2.69 -6.49 8.23
N VAL A 346 2.34 -5.54 9.11
CA VAL A 346 2.89 -4.17 9.07
C VAL A 346 4.38 -4.20 9.40
N LYS A 347 4.76 -4.83 10.53
CA LYS A 347 6.17 -4.92 10.95
C LYS A 347 7.05 -5.59 9.90
N THR A 348 6.57 -6.69 9.33
CA THR A 348 7.25 -7.41 8.25
C THR A 348 7.44 -6.53 7.01
N SER A 349 6.42 -5.76 6.63
CA SER A 349 6.48 -4.87 5.46
C SER A 349 7.38 -3.65 5.70
N LYS A 350 7.45 -3.11 6.93
CA LYS A 350 8.39 -2.03 7.27
C LYS A 350 9.84 -2.49 7.19
N ILE A 351 10.13 -3.75 7.53
CA ILE A 351 11.45 -4.34 7.29
C ILE A 351 11.75 -4.40 5.79
N ALA A 352 10.80 -4.88 4.98
CA ALA A 352 10.98 -4.95 3.53
C ALA A 352 11.22 -3.57 2.90
N ALA A 353 10.43 -2.56 3.29
CA ALA A 353 10.60 -1.17 2.88
C ALA A 353 11.99 -0.63 3.21
N HIS A 354 12.45 -0.81 4.45
CA HIS A 354 13.79 -0.40 4.89
C HIS A 354 14.91 -1.08 4.09
N VAL A 355 14.80 -2.39 3.86
CA VAL A 355 15.78 -3.17 3.07
C VAL A 355 15.87 -2.64 1.65
N GLY A 356 14.73 -2.37 1.00
CA GLY A 356 14.72 -1.80 -0.34
C GLY A 356 15.24 -0.36 -0.39
N ASP A 357 14.88 0.46 0.60
CA ASP A 357 15.31 1.86 0.70
C ASP A 357 16.83 2.01 0.87
N MET A 358 17.49 1.03 1.51
CA MET A 358 18.96 1.01 1.56
C MET A 358 19.61 0.97 0.18
N VAL A 359 18.94 0.37 -0.80
CA VAL A 359 19.37 0.33 -2.20
C VAL A 359 18.84 1.56 -2.94
N LYS A 360 17.52 1.80 -2.90
CA LYS A 360 16.83 2.88 -3.63
C LYS A 360 17.40 4.26 -3.29
N LEU A 361 17.67 4.52 -2.01
CA LEU A 361 18.13 5.82 -1.51
C LEU A 361 19.64 5.86 -1.23
N ASN A 362 20.34 4.74 -1.39
CA ASN A 362 21.77 4.60 -1.05
C ASN A 362 22.10 5.07 0.39
N LYS A 363 21.21 4.76 1.36
CA LYS A 363 21.35 5.12 2.78
C LYS A 363 21.53 3.86 3.63
N ARG A 364 22.58 3.80 4.46
CA ARG A 364 22.85 2.65 5.37
C ARG A 364 23.24 3.09 6.79
N ASP A 365 22.99 4.34 7.14
CA ASP A 365 23.48 4.93 8.39
C ASP A 365 22.81 4.33 9.62
N GLN A 366 21.51 3.99 9.53
CA GLN A 366 20.79 3.31 10.62
C GLN A 366 21.37 1.92 10.90
N ASP A 367 21.63 1.13 9.86
CA ASP A 367 22.29 -0.18 9.98
C ASP A 367 23.72 -0.07 10.52
N LEU A 368 24.47 0.95 10.09
CA LEU A 368 25.81 1.22 10.63
C LEU A 368 25.74 1.60 12.12
N ALA A 369 24.76 2.42 12.53
CA ALA A 369 24.55 2.77 13.93
C ALA A 369 24.19 1.53 14.76
N MET A 370 23.32 0.66 14.24
CA MET A 370 22.97 -0.62 14.86
C MET A 370 24.19 -1.55 14.97
N ALA A 371 25.02 -1.62 13.93
CA ALA A 371 26.24 -2.42 13.94
C ALA A 371 27.23 -1.94 15.01
N ARG A 372 27.39 -0.62 15.16
CA ARG A 372 28.22 -0.02 16.23
C ARG A 372 27.67 -0.34 17.62
N ALA A 373 26.35 -0.19 17.82
CA ALA A 373 25.71 -0.54 19.09
C ALA A 373 25.89 -2.02 19.44
N ARG A 374 25.73 -2.93 18.45
CA ARG A 374 25.98 -4.36 18.63
C ARG A 374 27.42 -4.66 19.00
N ARG A 375 28.40 -4.04 18.32
CA ARG A 375 29.83 -4.18 18.65
C ARG A 375 30.11 -3.78 20.10
N GLU A 376 29.51 -2.68 20.53
CA GLU A 376 29.65 -2.11 21.87
C GLU A 376 28.86 -2.88 22.94
N LEU A 377 28.02 -3.85 22.54
CA LEU A 377 27.05 -4.51 23.41
C LEU A 377 26.12 -3.51 24.12
N ASP A 378 25.85 -2.36 23.48
CA ASP A 378 24.97 -1.32 23.99
C ASP A 378 23.51 -1.69 23.66
N TRP A 379 22.92 -2.47 24.57
CA TRP A 379 21.56 -3.00 24.43
C TRP A 379 20.51 -1.89 24.33
N GLU A 380 20.62 -0.83 25.13
CA GLU A 380 19.65 0.27 25.11
C GLU A 380 19.69 1.02 23.77
N LYS A 381 20.89 1.28 23.25
CA LYS A 381 21.04 1.86 21.91
C LYS A 381 20.54 0.93 20.81
N MET A 382 20.78 -0.38 20.93
CA MET A 382 20.22 -1.36 20.00
C MET A 382 18.69 -1.31 19.99
N TYR A 383 18.04 -1.26 21.16
CA TYR A 383 16.58 -1.16 21.23
C TYR A 383 16.08 0.13 20.59
N ASN A 384 16.69 1.27 20.92
CA ASN A 384 16.29 2.57 20.38
C ASN A 384 16.44 2.68 18.85
N LEU A 385 17.34 1.89 18.25
CA LEU A 385 17.57 1.84 16.81
C LEU A 385 16.74 0.77 16.07
N ALA A 386 16.12 -0.15 16.81
CA ALA A 386 15.35 -1.25 16.22
C ALA A 386 14.03 -0.74 15.64
N LEU A 387 13.59 -1.35 14.53
CA LEU A 387 12.25 -1.12 13.96
C LEU A 387 11.12 -1.64 14.87
N ASP A 388 11.45 -2.59 15.74
CA ASP A 388 10.57 -3.09 16.80
C ASP A 388 11.33 -3.16 18.14
N PRO A 389 11.40 -2.03 18.87
CA PRO A 389 12.11 -1.96 20.15
C PRO A 389 11.49 -2.87 21.21
N GLU A 390 10.16 -2.99 21.23
CA GLU A 390 9.41 -3.76 22.23
C GLU A 390 9.72 -5.25 22.06
N LEU A 391 9.57 -5.80 20.85
CA LEU A 391 9.87 -7.20 20.58
C LEU A 391 11.36 -7.52 20.85
N ALA A 392 12.27 -6.63 20.48
CA ALA A 392 13.69 -6.82 20.74
C ALA A 392 14.01 -6.92 22.24
N ARG A 393 13.38 -6.08 23.06
CA ARG A 393 13.49 -6.13 24.54
C ARG A 393 12.86 -7.41 25.09
N ASP A 394 11.67 -7.77 24.66
CA ASP A 394 10.93 -8.93 25.15
C ASP A 394 11.67 -10.25 24.86
N VAL A 395 12.20 -10.40 23.65
CA VAL A 395 13.00 -11.58 23.28
C VAL A 395 14.22 -11.71 24.20
N ARG A 396 14.90 -10.61 24.50
CA ARG A 396 16.06 -10.62 25.42
C ARG A 396 15.63 -10.93 26.86
N ASN A 397 14.59 -10.27 27.35
CA ASN A 397 14.10 -10.43 28.73
C ASN A 397 13.57 -11.84 28.99
N SER A 398 12.89 -12.46 28.03
CA SER A 398 12.38 -13.83 28.15
C SER A 398 13.48 -14.89 28.30
N ARG A 399 14.72 -14.54 27.96
CA ARG A 399 15.91 -15.40 28.01
C ARG A 399 17.09 -14.62 28.60
N ALA A 400 16.85 -13.94 29.72
CA ALA A 400 17.87 -13.09 30.36
C ALA A 400 19.11 -13.93 30.77
N PRO A 401 20.33 -13.51 30.39
CA PRO A 401 21.56 -14.20 30.77
C PRO A 401 21.98 -13.86 32.21
N GLU A 402 22.77 -14.75 32.82
CA GLU A 402 23.48 -14.47 34.08
C GLU A 402 24.52 -13.34 33.92
N ASP A 403 25.20 -13.29 32.76
CA ASP A 403 26.07 -12.18 32.35
C ASP A 403 25.28 -11.18 31.51
N THR A 404 24.93 -10.04 32.09
CA THR A 404 24.11 -9.00 31.45
C THR A 404 24.81 -8.28 30.30
N ASP A 405 26.12 -8.41 30.15
CA ASP A 405 26.85 -7.77 29.05
C ASP A 405 26.58 -8.46 27.71
N ALA A 406 26.40 -9.79 27.72
CA ALA A 406 26.23 -10.61 26.51
C ALA A 406 24.79 -11.10 26.34
N CYS A 407 24.51 -11.82 25.23
CA CYS A 407 23.26 -12.56 25.06
C CYS A 407 23.42 -14.03 25.48
N THR A 408 22.29 -14.72 25.65
CA THR A 408 22.27 -16.14 26.02
C THR A 408 22.73 -17.10 24.93
N MET A 409 22.90 -16.65 23.67
CA MET A 409 23.38 -17.51 22.59
C MET A 409 24.82 -17.97 22.80
N CYS A 410 25.70 -17.08 23.29
CA CYS A 410 27.12 -17.39 23.53
C CYS A 410 27.53 -17.21 25.00
N GLY A 411 26.76 -16.45 25.80
CA GLY A 411 27.11 -16.11 27.18
C GLY A 411 28.51 -15.54 27.31
N ASN A 412 29.30 -16.09 28.24
CA ASN A 412 30.68 -15.68 28.51
C ASN A 412 31.64 -15.85 27.30
N PHE A 413 31.25 -16.64 26.29
CA PHE A 413 32.04 -16.85 25.07
C PHE A 413 31.63 -15.91 23.93
N CYS A 414 31.01 -14.77 24.24
CA CYS A 414 30.66 -13.76 23.26
C CYS A 414 31.91 -13.26 22.51
N ALA A 415 31.93 -13.44 21.19
CA ALA A 415 33.04 -13.04 20.33
C ALA A 415 33.36 -11.54 20.46
N LEU A 416 32.34 -10.68 20.49
CA LEU A 416 32.52 -9.23 20.62
C LEU A 416 33.12 -8.84 21.97
N LYS A 417 32.68 -9.49 23.07
CA LYS A 417 33.25 -9.26 24.41
C LYS A 417 34.73 -9.66 24.46
N ILE A 418 35.06 -10.84 23.93
CA ILE A 418 36.44 -11.33 23.86
C ILE A 418 37.31 -10.38 23.02
N VAL A 419 36.84 -9.98 21.83
CA VAL A 419 37.60 -9.11 20.93
C VAL A 419 37.78 -7.71 21.54
N ASN A 420 36.74 -7.09 22.10
CA ASN A 420 36.84 -5.74 22.70
C ASN A 420 37.79 -5.68 23.91
N GLN A 421 38.01 -6.80 24.61
CA GLN A 421 38.99 -6.89 25.70
C GLN A 421 40.44 -6.96 25.21
N ASN A 422 40.66 -7.37 23.96
CA ASN A 422 41.99 -7.64 23.41
C ASN A 422 42.39 -6.67 22.28
N TYR A 423 41.43 -6.06 21.60
CA TYR A 423 41.63 -5.20 20.43
C TYR A 423 40.70 -4.00 20.47
N ASP A 424 41.20 -2.82 20.09
CA ASP A 424 40.36 -1.68 19.73
C ASP A 424 40.12 -1.70 18.21
N LEU A 425 38.92 -2.13 17.81
CA LEU A 425 38.47 -2.16 16.42
C LEU A 425 37.48 -1.03 16.11
N ALA A 426 37.41 0.01 16.94
CA ALA A 426 36.53 1.13 16.69
C ALA A 426 36.90 1.89 15.40
N LYS A 427 35.86 2.28 14.64
CA LYS A 427 35.95 3.12 13.44
C LYS A 427 34.94 4.24 13.52
#